data_AF-A0A2V6WZX4-F1
#
_entry.id   AF-A0A2V6WZX4-F1
#
_cell.length_a   1.000
_cell.length_b   1.000
_cell.length_c   1.000
_cell.angle_alpha   90.00
_cell.angle_beta   90.00
_cell.angle_gamma   90.00
#
_symmetry.space_group_name_H-M   'P 1'
#
loop_
_entity.id
_entity.type
_entity.pdbx_description
1 polymer ?
#
loop_
_entity_poly.entity_id
_entity_poly.type
_entity_poly.pdbx_seq_one_letter_code
_entity_poly.pdbx_strand_id
1 'polypeptide(L)'
;MVPFLRDGDVALVTPTAGSEVGVGDVVCYEMPPGRLYLHRVIARDRDRVVAKGDALPFTEVVERVQLLGTVVAIERHGRVRRLDTRTAQWRNRAIASLSPALPRALALAGRLRRLWRVAFRG
;
A
#
# COMPACT_ATOMS: atom_id res chain seq x y z
N MET A 1 -6.88 4.24 -5.36
CA MET A 1 -6.64 3.01 -4.56
C MET A 1 -7.96 2.39 -4.13
N VAL A 2 -8.68 1.76 -5.08
CA VAL A 2 -9.95 1.10 -4.74
C VAL A 2 -9.70 -0.11 -3.83
N PRO A 3 -10.59 -0.42 -2.88
CA PRO A 3 -11.92 0.20 -2.66
C PRO A 3 -11.91 1.47 -1.79
N PHE A 4 -10.78 1.82 -1.15
CA PHE A 4 -10.73 2.84 -0.10
C PHE A 4 -10.73 4.27 -0.62
N LEU A 5 -9.97 4.54 -1.68
CA LEU A 5 -9.87 5.83 -2.36
C LEU A 5 -10.37 5.69 -3.80
N ARG A 6 -11.33 6.53 -4.18
CA ARG A 6 -11.95 6.61 -5.51
C ARG A 6 -11.65 7.96 -6.14
N ASP A 7 -11.82 8.03 -7.45
CA ASP A 7 -11.71 9.29 -8.19
C ASP A 7 -12.76 10.28 -7.65
N GLY A 8 -12.33 11.53 -7.44
CA GLY A 8 -13.15 12.57 -6.80
C GLY A 8 -13.09 12.61 -5.26
N ASP A 9 -12.42 11.64 -4.61
CA ASP A 9 -12.13 11.74 -3.18
C ASP A 9 -11.06 12.79 -2.89
N VAL A 10 -11.12 13.40 -1.72
CA VAL A 10 -10.07 14.30 -1.21
C VAL A 10 -9.31 13.60 -0.09
N ALA A 11 -8.00 13.45 -0.26
CA ALA A 11 -7.12 12.87 0.76
C ALA A 11 -6.53 13.97 1.65
N LEU A 12 -6.70 13.83 2.97
CA LEU A 12 -6.10 14.73 3.94
C LEU A 12 -4.72 14.18 4.34
N VAL A 13 -3.68 14.94 4.03
CA VAL A 13 -2.28 14.53 4.18
C VAL A 13 -1.62 15.35 5.29
N THR A 14 -1.01 14.65 6.26
CA THR A 14 -0.17 15.28 7.28
C THR A 14 1.30 15.10 6.91
N PRO A 15 2.10 16.18 6.86
CA PRO A 15 3.52 16.09 6.51
C PRO A 15 4.29 15.10 7.39
N THR A 16 5.14 14.29 6.76
CA THR A 16 5.87 13.22 7.45
C THR A 16 7.02 13.72 8.32
N ALA A 17 7.42 14.99 8.17
CA ALA A 17 8.55 15.60 8.89
C ALA A 17 8.47 15.46 10.43
N GLY A 18 7.28 15.20 10.99
CA GLY A 18 7.08 14.95 12.42
C GLY A 18 6.39 13.62 12.78
N SER A 19 6.16 12.70 11.84
CA SER A 19 5.45 11.44 12.12
C SER A 19 6.20 10.21 11.63
N GLU A 20 6.25 9.16 12.47
CA GLU A 20 6.74 7.85 12.03
C GLU A 20 5.76 7.22 11.05
N VAL A 21 6.23 6.92 9.83
CA VAL A 21 5.50 6.10 8.87
C VAL A 21 5.55 4.64 9.32
N GLY A 22 4.38 4.07 9.53
CA GLY A 22 4.18 2.66 9.87
C GLY A 22 3.83 1.80 8.67
N VAL A 23 4.01 0.48 8.83
CA VAL A 23 3.43 -0.50 7.90
C VAL A 23 1.91 -0.44 8.01
N GLY A 24 1.21 -0.42 6.87
CA GLY A 24 -0.24 -0.26 6.77
C GLY A 24 -0.68 1.16 6.45
N ASP A 25 0.14 2.16 6.75
CA ASP A 25 -0.19 3.55 6.47
C ASP A 25 -0.27 3.81 4.97
N VAL A 26 -1.06 4.81 4.59
CA VAL A 26 -1.12 5.29 3.21
C VAL A 26 -0.28 6.54 3.14
N VAL A 27 0.74 6.54 2.28
CA VAL A 27 1.66 7.66 2.11
C VAL A 27 1.38 8.40 0.81
N CYS A 28 1.58 9.71 0.85
CA CYS A 28 1.64 10.58 -0.31
C CYS A 28 3.10 10.86 -0.65
N TYR A 29 3.47 10.65 -1.89
CA TYR A 29 4.82 10.87 -2.38
C TYR A 29 4.82 11.27 -3.84
N GLU A 30 5.97 11.74 -4.30
CA GLU A 30 6.13 12.27 -5.65
C GLU A 30 7.28 11.55 -6.38
N MET A 31 6.95 10.80 -7.43
CA MET A 31 7.93 10.04 -8.23
C MET A 31 7.36 9.57 -9.59
N PRO A 32 7.76 10.16 -10.74
CA PRO A 32 8.70 11.24 -10.92
C PRO A 32 8.15 12.60 -10.42
N PRO A 33 8.99 13.65 -10.36
CA PRO A 33 8.56 15.02 -10.05
C PRO A 33 7.38 15.46 -10.93
N GLY A 34 6.45 16.21 -10.34
CA GLY A 34 5.20 16.65 -10.93
C GLY A 34 4.05 15.66 -10.82
N ARG A 35 4.25 14.45 -10.28
CA ARG A 35 3.19 13.45 -10.16
C ARG A 35 3.11 12.84 -8.76
N LEU A 36 1.94 13.03 -8.16
CA LEU A 36 1.62 12.53 -6.83
C LEU A 36 1.04 11.12 -6.89
N TYR A 37 1.47 10.30 -5.93
CA TYR A 37 1.01 8.94 -5.73
C TYR A 37 0.58 8.75 -4.29
N LEU A 38 -0.52 8.02 -4.14
CA LEU A 38 -0.99 7.54 -2.85
C LEU A 38 -0.90 6.03 -2.86
N HIS A 39 -0.06 5.45 -2.01
CA HIS A 39 0.09 4.00 -1.89
C HIS A 39 0.20 3.57 -0.42
N ARG A 40 -0.11 2.30 -0.17
CA ARG A 40 -0.01 1.70 1.17
C ARG A 40 1.41 1.19 1.41
N VAL A 41 1.96 1.50 2.57
CA VAL A 41 3.23 0.96 3.04
C VAL A 41 3.05 -0.51 3.40
N ILE A 42 3.77 -1.39 2.73
CA ILE A 42 3.76 -2.84 2.98
C ILE A 42 5.02 -3.31 3.69
N ALA A 43 6.11 -2.53 3.62
CA ALA A 43 7.33 -2.73 4.38
C ALA A 43 8.03 -1.39 4.59
N ARG A 44 8.86 -1.28 5.62
CA ARG A 44 9.67 -0.09 5.89
C ARG A 44 11.07 -0.48 6.34
N ASP A 45 12.02 0.38 6.04
CA ASP A 45 13.37 0.40 6.59
C ASP A 45 13.63 1.77 7.22
N ARG A 46 14.86 2.03 7.70
CA ARG A 46 15.25 3.33 8.27
C ARG A 46 14.98 4.49 7.31
N ASP A 47 15.40 4.39 6.06
CA ASP A 47 15.42 5.52 5.12
C ASP A 47 14.45 5.39 3.94
N ARG A 48 13.79 4.23 3.82
CA ARG A 48 12.98 3.85 2.67
C ARG A 48 11.70 3.17 3.12
N VAL A 49 10.65 3.32 2.32
CA VAL A 49 9.42 2.54 2.46
C VAL A 49 9.13 1.78 1.16
N VAL A 50 8.56 0.60 1.29
CA VAL A 50 8.01 -0.14 0.16
C VAL A 50 6.51 0.13 0.14
N ALA A 51 6.07 0.86 -0.89
CA ALA A 51 4.69 1.26 -1.07
C ALA A 51 4.03 0.46 -2.20
N LYS A 52 2.72 0.22 -2.09
CA LYS A 52 1.94 -0.48 -3.10
C LYS A 52 0.53 0.08 -3.21
N GLY A 53 0.05 0.26 -4.44
CA GLY A 53 -1.36 0.51 -4.68
C GLY A 53 -2.20 -0.71 -4.34
N ASP A 54 -3.27 -0.55 -3.58
CA ASP A 54 -4.12 -1.67 -3.12
C ASP A 54 -4.67 -2.53 -4.29
N ALA A 55 -4.86 -1.92 -5.46
CA ALA A 55 -5.34 -2.59 -6.69
C ALA A 55 -4.22 -2.92 -7.69
N LEU A 56 -2.97 -2.57 -7.39
CA LEU A 56 -1.83 -2.76 -8.29
C LEU A 56 -1.05 -4.02 -7.90
N PRO A 57 -0.48 -4.76 -8.88
CA PRO A 57 0.31 -5.96 -8.58
C PRO A 57 1.75 -5.66 -8.17
N PHE A 58 2.26 -4.48 -8.52
CA PHE A 58 3.65 -4.07 -8.30
C PHE A 58 3.83 -3.23 -7.04
N THR A 59 5.09 -3.09 -6.63
CA THR A 59 5.52 -2.33 -5.46
C THR A 59 6.53 -1.27 -5.89
N GLU A 60 6.60 -0.17 -5.16
CA GLU A 60 7.55 0.90 -5.37
C GLU A 60 8.40 1.09 -4.12
N VAL A 61 9.70 1.31 -4.31
CA VAL A 61 10.61 1.69 -3.23
C VAL A 61 10.67 3.21 -3.24
N VAL A 62 10.23 3.82 -2.15
CA VAL A 62 10.13 5.27 -2.01
C VAL A 62 11.10 5.71 -0.94
N GLU A 63 11.99 6.63 -1.28
CA GLU A 63 12.92 7.24 -0.34
C GLU A 63 12.19 8.25 0.54
N ARG A 64 12.64 8.42 1.80
CA ARG A 64 12.02 9.40 2.71
C ARG A 64 11.94 10.80 2.15
N VAL A 65 12.92 11.22 1.35
CA VAL A 65 12.95 12.56 0.72
C VAL A 65 11.82 12.74 -0.30
N GLN A 66 11.30 11.66 -0.86
CA GLN A 66 10.19 11.69 -1.82
C GLN A 66 8.82 11.68 -1.11
N LEU A 67 8.79 11.37 0.19
CA LEU A 67 7.56 11.35 0.97
C LEU A 67 7.13 12.78 1.32
N LEU A 68 5.91 13.13 0.90
CA LEU A 68 5.29 14.40 1.25
C LEU A 68 4.53 14.30 2.56
N GLY A 69 3.91 13.15 2.84
CA GLY A 69 3.06 13.00 4.03
C GLY A 69 2.42 11.63 4.19
N THR A 70 1.75 11.44 5.32
CA THR A 70 0.86 10.30 5.57
C THR A 70 -0.60 10.76 5.43
N VAL A 71 -1.43 9.95 4.78
CA VAL A 71 -2.86 10.19 4.63
C VAL A 71 -3.57 9.84 5.94
N VAL A 72 -4.10 10.84 6.62
CA VAL A 72 -4.79 10.69 7.92
C VAL A 72 -6.30 10.59 7.77
N ALA A 73 -6.86 11.06 6.66
CA ALA A 73 -8.30 10.97 6.39
C ALA A 73 -8.59 10.99 4.89
N ILE A 74 -9.77 10.50 4.53
CA ILE A 74 -10.34 10.62 3.18
C ILE A 74 -11.72 11.26 3.32
N GLU A 75 -11.98 12.30 2.56
CA GLU A 75 -13.30 12.89 2.40
C GLU A 75 -13.94 12.43 1.08
N ARG A 76 -15.22 12.05 1.15
CA ARG A 76 -16.06 11.77 -0.02
C ARG A 76 -17.45 12.36 0.19
N HIS A 77 -17.86 13.26 -0.70
CA HIS A 77 -19.16 13.93 -0.64
C HIS A 77 -19.49 14.51 0.75
N GLY A 78 -18.53 15.25 1.34
CA GLY A 78 -18.68 15.86 2.67
C GLY A 78 -18.56 14.89 3.87
N ARG A 79 -18.38 13.58 3.63
CA ARG A 79 -18.17 12.59 4.70
C ARG A 79 -16.68 12.30 4.87
N VAL A 80 -16.16 12.60 6.06
CA VAL A 80 -14.76 12.34 6.41
C VAL A 80 -14.61 10.98 7.08
N ARG A 81 -13.70 10.15 6.57
CA ARG A 81 -13.29 8.89 7.17
C ARG A 81 -11.84 8.97 7.61
N ARG A 82 -11.62 8.94 8.92
CA ARG A 82 -10.29 8.91 9.54
C ARG A 82 -9.59 7.56 9.30
N LEU A 83 -8.30 7.64 9.00
CA LEU A 83 -7.41 6.49 8.80
C LEU A 83 -6.37 6.35 9.92
N ASP A 84 -6.22 7.38 10.74
CA ASP A 84 -5.26 7.51 11.83
C ASP A 84 -5.81 7.08 13.21
N THR A 85 -7.06 6.63 13.27
CA THR A 85 -7.60 6.05 14.51
C THR A 85 -6.97 4.68 14.78
N ARG A 86 -6.84 4.29 16.05
CA ARG A 86 -6.23 3.00 16.44
C ARG A 86 -6.88 1.79 15.73
N THR A 87 -8.20 1.80 15.61
CA THR A 87 -8.96 0.75 14.91
C THR A 87 -8.70 0.76 13.41
N ALA A 88 -8.64 1.94 12.79
CA ALA A 88 -8.29 2.07 11.38
C ALA A 88 -6.85 1.60 11.11
N GLN A 89 -5.89 1.97 11.96
CA GLN A 89 -4.50 1.54 11.86
C GLN A 89 -4.34 0.02 11.97
N TRP A 90 -5.11 -0.65 12.83
CA TRP A 90 -5.09 -2.12 12.90
C TRP A 90 -5.64 -2.75 11.62
N ARG A 91 -6.79 -2.27 11.12
CA ARG A 91 -7.34 -2.72 9.83
C ARG A 91 -6.35 -2.48 8.68
N ASN A 92 -5.74 -1.32 8.65
CA ASN A 92 -4.75 -0.93 7.64
C ASN A 92 -3.53 -1.88 7.66
N ARG A 93 -3.05 -2.25 8.85
CA ARG A 93 -2.00 -3.27 9.03
C ARG A 93 -2.44 -4.65 8.54
N ALA A 94 -3.66 -5.07 8.85
CA ALA A 94 -4.20 -6.35 8.39
C ALA A 94 -4.23 -6.41 6.85
N ILE A 95 -4.70 -5.35 6.19
CA ILE A 95 -4.71 -5.23 4.73
C ILE A 95 -3.29 -5.30 4.15
N ALA A 96 -2.34 -4.57 4.74
CA ALA A 96 -0.94 -4.61 4.30
C ALA A 96 -0.32 -6.01 4.43
N SER A 97 -0.64 -6.75 5.51
CA SER A 97 -0.10 -8.09 5.77
C SER A 97 -0.59 -9.17 4.79
N LEU A 98 -1.76 -8.97 4.16
CA LEU A 98 -2.29 -9.86 3.12
C LEU A 98 -1.63 -9.63 1.75
N SER A 99 -1.04 -8.45 1.52
CA SER A 99 -0.42 -8.04 0.26
C SER A 99 0.86 -8.80 -0.12
N PRO A 100 1.82 -9.09 0.80
CA PRO A 100 3.05 -9.83 0.47
C PRO A 100 2.82 -11.34 0.25
N ALA A 101 1.65 -11.88 0.60
CA ALA A 101 1.35 -13.29 0.41
C ALA A 101 1.01 -13.64 -1.04
N LEU A 102 0.54 -12.69 -1.84
CA LEU A 102 0.09 -12.96 -3.22
C LEU A 102 1.23 -13.42 -4.17
N PRO A 103 2.42 -12.79 -4.22
CA PRO A 103 3.53 -13.30 -5.04
C PRO A 103 4.12 -14.62 -4.53
N ARG A 104 4.14 -14.84 -3.20
CA ARG A 104 4.61 -16.11 -2.61
C ARG A 104 3.63 -17.27 -2.86
N ALA A 105 2.32 -17.00 -2.74
CA ALA A 105 1.26 -17.96 -3.05
C ALA A 105 1.22 -18.29 -4.55
N LEU A 106 1.39 -17.29 -5.43
CA LEU A 106 1.49 -17.51 -6.88
C LEU A 106 2.76 -18.31 -7.26
N ALA A 107 3.89 -18.06 -6.60
CA ALA A 107 5.11 -18.85 -6.80
C ALA A 107 4.93 -20.32 -6.35
N LEU A 108 4.26 -20.56 -5.22
CA LEU A 108 3.93 -21.91 -4.74
C LEU A 108 2.91 -22.61 -5.67
N ALA A 109 1.87 -21.92 -6.12
CA ALA A 109 0.89 -22.43 -7.08
C ALA A 109 1.52 -22.74 -8.45
N GLY A 110 2.50 -21.94 -8.90
CA GLY A 110 3.30 -22.19 -10.10
C GLY A 110 4.15 -23.46 -9.99
N ARG A 111 4.74 -23.74 -8.81
CA ARG A 111 5.46 -24.99 -8.54
C ARG A 111 4.53 -26.20 -8.58
N LEU A 112 3.35 -26.12 -7.98
CA LEU A 112 2.33 -27.18 -8.02
C LEU A 112 1.82 -27.45 -9.45
N ARG A 113 1.54 -26.40 -10.24
CA ARG A 113 1.15 -26.53 -11.66
C ARG A 113 2.23 -27.16 -12.56
N ARG A 114 3.51 -27.04 -12.20
CA ARG A 114 4.63 -27.64 -12.93
C ARG A 114 4.73 -29.13 -12.62
N LEU A 115 4.51 -29.52 -11.36
CA LEU A 115 4.46 -30.92 -10.94
C LEU A 115 3.24 -31.66 -11.51
N TRP A 116 2.07 -31.02 -11.54
CA TRP A 116 0.86 -31.62 -12.12
C TRP A 116 0.97 -31.84 -13.64
N ARG A 117 1.67 -30.96 -14.37
CA ARG A 117 1.92 -31.16 -15.81
C ARG A 117 2.90 -32.31 -16.12
N VAL A 118 3.79 -32.64 -15.19
CA VAL A 118 4.69 -33.79 -15.30
C VAL A 118 3.97 -35.09 -14.93
N ALA A 119 3.05 -35.03 -13.95
CA ALA A 119 2.30 -36.20 -13.49
C ALA A 119 1.19 -36.68 -14.44
N PHE A 120 0.66 -35.82 -15.33
CA PHE A 120 -0.44 -36.16 -16.25
C PHE A 120 -0.04 -36.24 -17.74
N ARG A 121 1.26 -36.44 -18.03
CA ARG A 121 1.78 -36.79 -19.37
C ARG A 121 2.60 -38.09 -19.38
N GLY A 122 2.33 -38.98 -18.42
CA GLY A 122 2.75 -40.37 -18.45
C GLY A 122 1.63 -41.23 -19.00
#